data_AF-A0A1Z7Z236-F1
#
_entry.id   AF-A0A1Z7Z236-F1
#
_cell.length_a   1.000
_cell.length_b   1.000
_cell.length_c   1.000
_cell.angle_alpha   90.00
_cell.angle_beta   90.00
_cell.angle_gamma   90.00
#
_symmetry.space_group_name_H-M   'P 1'
#
loop_
_entity.id
_entity.type
_entity.pdbx_description
1 polymer ?
#
loop_
_entity_poly.entity_id
_entity_poly.type
_entity_poly.pdbx_seq_one_letter_code
_entity_poly.pdbx_strand_id
1 'polypeptide(L)'
;MKILVGISRVFVGALFIISGFIKLNDPLGFSYKLQEYFGTDVLNVPFLEPYALMISVFVVVFEVVLGVFLLLGYKPKFTIWSLLGMIVFFTFLTFYSAYFDKVKDCGCFGDALKLTPWESFTKDLILLVFILIIFLGIKHVKPIFSKIGLSIASVLTFVACLSFAYYVLMHLPAIDFRAYEVGKNIQEGMSIPENAAKPLVEYKWKFNVNGKEEVFKTNGSYPSVDGDYIGVDTKTIDEGYIPPIQDFSIESDEDDVTQEFLEKENLIIIAMFDLRKAEQEGLEKLKAFSERATKKGYTVIGLTSSGADAKAQIKDDYHLDFEFYLCDEKVIKTIVRSNPGVIKLNKGTIIQKEHWNDIDDLEL
;
A
#
# COMPACT_ATOMS: atom_id res chain seq x y z
N MET A 1 -19.28 33.01 9.33
CA MET A 1 -19.63 31.64 9.78
C MET A 1 -20.29 30.79 8.69
N LYS A 2 -21.45 31.16 8.11
CA LYS A 2 -22.15 30.34 7.10
C LYS A 2 -21.31 29.99 5.86
N ILE A 3 -20.62 30.97 5.27
CA ILE A 3 -19.75 30.76 4.09
C ILE A 3 -18.58 29.84 4.45
N LEU A 4 -17.92 30.12 5.58
CA LEU A 4 -16.80 29.33 6.09
C LEU A 4 -17.20 27.86 6.26
N VAL A 5 -18.31 27.58 6.95
CA VAL A 5 -18.85 26.22 7.11
C VAL A 5 -19.17 25.57 5.76
N GLY A 6 -19.72 26.33 4.81
CA GLY A 6 -20.02 25.84 3.47
C GLY A 6 -18.76 25.40 2.71
N ILE A 7 -17.71 26.22 2.72
CA ILE A 7 -16.41 25.91 2.11
C ILE A 7 -15.78 24.70 2.80
N SER A 8 -15.71 24.71 4.13
CA SER A 8 -15.17 23.59 4.91
C SER A 8 -15.92 22.28 4.64
N ARG A 9 -17.26 22.33 4.56
CA ARG A 9 -18.11 21.18 4.25
C ARG A 9 -17.78 20.58 2.89
N VAL A 10 -17.66 21.42 1.86
CA VAL A 10 -17.34 20.95 0.50
C VAL A 10 -15.93 20.37 0.46
N PHE A 11 -14.95 21.07 1.05
CA PHE A 11 -13.56 20.64 1.07
C PHE A 11 -13.38 19.30 1.80
N VAL A 12 -13.86 19.19 3.04
CA VAL A 12 -13.77 17.97 3.84
C VAL A 12 -14.57 16.83 3.19
N GLY A 13 -15.79 17.11 2.74
CA GLY A 13 -16.64 16.09 2.11
C GLY A 13 -16.02 15.52 0.83
N ALA A 14 -15.47 16.37 -0.03
CA ALA A 14 -14.78 15.94 -1.24
C ALA A 14 -13.51 15.14 -0.92
N LEU A 15 -12.69 15.60 0.03
CA LEU A 15 -11.46 14.89 0.41
C LEU A 15 -11.75 13.50 1.00
N PHE A 16 -12.75 13.36 1.87
CA PHE A 16 -13.14 12.06 2.42
C PHE A 16 -13.66 11.11 1.33
N ILE A 17 -14.41 11.61 0.34
CA ILE A 17 -14.86 10.79 -0.79
C ILE A 17 -13.68 10.35 -1.64
N ILE A 18 -12.77 11.26 -2.00
CA ILE A 18 -11.61 10.94 -2.85
C ILE A 18 -10.65 9.98 -2.13
N SER A 19 -10.28 10.29 -0.89
CA SER A 19 -9.43 9.46 -0.04
C SER A 19 -10.06 8.08 0.18
N GLY A 20 -11.34 8.05 0.58
CA GLY A 20 -12.07 6.81 0.77
C GLY A 20 -12.21 5.99 -0.51
N PHE A 21 -12.45 6.62 -1.66
CA PHE A 21 -12.55 5.92 -2.95
C PHE A 21 -11.23 5.29 -3.38
N ILE A 22 -10.10 5.99 -3.20
CA ILE A 22 -8.79 5.43 -3.54
C ILE A 22 -8.49 4.22 -2.66
N LYS A 23 -8.77 4.29 -1.34
CA LYS A 23 -8.63 3.12 -0.46
C LYS A 23 -9.65 2.01 -0.79
N LEU A 24 -10.86 2.36 -1.22
CA LEU A 24 -11.90 1.41 -1.63
C LEU A 24 -11.55 0.69 -2.93
N ASN A 25 -10.74 1.31 -3.79
CA ASN A 25 -10.19 0.67 -4.99
C ASN A 25 -9.12 -0.38 -4.66
N ASP A 26 -8.42 -0.24 -3.53
CA ASP A 26 -7.46 -1.24 -3.02
C ASP A 26 -7.62 -1.49 -1.49
N PRO A 27 -8.72 -2.11 -1.06
CA PRO A 27 -8.98 -2.36 0.36
C PRO A 27 -8.04 -3.44 0.91
N LEU A 28 -7.53 -4.33 0.05
CA LEU A 28 -6.55 -5.34 0.43
C LEU A 28 -5.21 -4.68 0.78
N GLY A 29 -4.72 -3.75 -0.05
CA GLY A 29 -3.54 -2.94 0.25
C GLY A 29 -3.67 -2.16 1.55
N PHE A 30 -4.81 -1.51 1.79
CA PHE A 30 -5.06 -0.82 3.06
C PHE A 30 -5.11 -1.80 4.26
N SER A 31 -5.61 -3.03 4.06
CA SER A 31 -5.60 -4.05 5.12
C SER A 31 -4.19 -4.47 5.54
N TYR A 32 -3.23 -4.53 4.60
CA TYR A 32 -1.84 -4.82 4.93
C TYR A 32 -1.22 -3.71 5.78
N LYS A 33 -1.58 -2.45 5.52
CA LYS A 33 -1.18 -1.33 6.38
C LYS A 33 -1.76 -1.45 7.79
N LEU A 34 -3.03 -1.83 7.91
CA LEU A 34 -3.63 -2.09 9.23
C LEU A 34 -2.92 -3.24 9.98
N GLN A 35 -2.51 -4.30 9.28
CA GLN A 35 -1.71 -5.38 9.87
C GLN A 35 -0.36 -4.86 10.39
N GLU A 36 0.34 -4.01 9.64
CA GLU A 36 1.56 -3.35 10.11
C GLU A 36 1.30 -2.53 11.40
N TYR A 37 0.18 -1.82 11.48
CA TYR A 37 -0.21 -1.08 12.69
C TYR A 37 -0.56 -1.99 13.88
N PHE A 38 -1.21 -3.13 13.64
CA PHE A 38 -1.63 -4.06 14.69
C PHE A 38 -0.49 -4.90 15.24
N GLY A 39 0.60 -5.04 14.48
CA GLY A 39 1.79 -5.80 14.86
C GLY A 39 2.42 -5.35 16.18
N THR A 40 3.24 -6.25 16.74
CA THR A 40 3.91 -6.10 18.04
C THR A 40 4.82 -4.86 18.11
N ASP A 41 5.36 -4.43 16.98
CA ASP A 41 6.32 -3.33 16.89
C ASP A 41 5.68 -1.94 16.85
N VAL A 42 4.34 -1.87 16.74
CA VAL A 42 3.57 -0.62 16.60
C VAL A 42 2.54 -0.49 17.73
N LEU A 43 1.32 -1.01 17.56
CA LEU A 43 0.28 -0.91 18.58
C LEU A 43 0.22 -2.14 19.50
N ASN A 44 0.89 -3.23 19.14
CA ASN A 44 0.91 -4.49 19.91
C ASN A 44 -0.49 -5.04 20.21
N VAL A 45 -1.33 -5.11 19.16
CA VAL A 45 -2.69 -5.65 19.19
C VAL A 45 -2.89 -6.72 18.11
N PRO A 46 -2.04 -7.76 18.04
CA PRO A 46 -2.02 -8.73 16.94
C PRO A 46 -3.33 -9.51 16.77
N PHE A 47 -4.16 -9.58 17.81
CA PHE A 47 -5.48 -10.21 17.72
C PHE A 47 -6.42 -9.55 16.68
N LEU A 48 -6.13 -8.32 16.24
CA LEU A 48 -6.87 -7.62 15.19
C LEU A 48 -6.37 -7.94 13.76
N GLU A 49 -5.18 -8.52 13.60
CA GLU A 49 -4.60 -8.84 12.28
C GLU A 49 -5.49 -9.74 11.42
N PRO A 50 -6.15 -10.80 11.95
CA PRO A 50 -7.06 -11.62 11.16
C PRO A 50 -8.31 -10.85 10.68
N TYR A 51 -8.66 -9.76 11.36
CA TYR A 51 -9.82 -8.93 11.03
C TYR A 51 -9.45 -7.71 10.19
N ALA A 52 -8.17 -7.53 9.84
CA ALA A 52 -7.68 -6.33 9.16
C ALA A 52 -8.39 -6.04 7.83
N LEU A 53 -8.69 -7.07 7.03
CA LEU A 53 -9.44 -6.90 5.78
C LEU A 53 -10.87 -6.42 6.02
N MET A 54 -11.56 -7.02 7.00
CA MET A 54 -12.91 -6.62 7.37
C MET A 54 -12.96 -5.18 7.90
N ILE A 55 -11.99 -4.82 8.75
CA ILE A 55 -11.84 -3.46 9.28
C ILE A 55 -11.52 -2.48 8.14
N SER A 56 -10.61 -2.85 7.23
CA SER A 56 -10.28 -2.06 6.04
C SER A 56 -11.53 -1.72 5.25
N VAL A 57 -12.29 -2.73 4.79
CA VAL A 57 -13.53 -2.54 4.02
C VAL A 57 -14.53 -1.67 4.79
N PHE A 58 -14.74 -1.94 6.09
CA PHE A 58 -15.66 -1.14 6.90
C PHE A 58 -15.24 0.34 6.95
N VAL A 59 -13.98 0.61 7.26
CA VAL A 59 -13.45 1.97 7.43
C VAL A 59 -13.53 2.76 6.12
N VAL A 60 -13.15 2.16 4.98
CA VAL A 60 -13.14 2.86 3.68
C VAL A 60 -14.56 3.14 3.18
N VAL A 61 -15.48 2.18 3.33
CA VAL A 61 -16.91 2.38 3.00
C VAL A 61 -17.49 3.47 3.90
N PHE A 62 -17.18 3.44 5.19
CA PHE A 62 -17.64 4.43 6.15
C PHE A 62 -17.10 5.83 5.82
N GLU A 63 -15.83 5.95 5.41
CA GLU A 63 -15.20 7.19 4.99
C GLU A 63 -15.94 7.84 3.81
N VAL A 64 -16.19 7.07 2.73
CA VAL A 64 -16.90 7.57 1.54
C VAL A 64 -18.34 7.96 1.90
N VAL A 65 -19.05 7.12 2.65
CA VAL A 65 -20.44 7.36 3.06
C VAL A 65 -20.54 8.63 3.91
N LEU A 66 -19.63 8.84 4.87
CA LEU A 66 -19.61 10.07 5.68
C LEU A 66 -19.27 11.31 4.86
N GLY A 67 -18.35 11.19 3.89
CA GLY A 67 -18.06 12.27 2.94
C GLY A 67 -19.31 12.68 2.15
N VAL A 68 -20.07 11.72 1.62
CA VAL A 68 -21.35 11.95 0.95
C VAL A 68 -22.39 12.54 1.91
N PHE A 69 -22.50 12.02 3.14
CA PHE A 69 -23.46 12.54 4.13
C PHE A 69 -23.16 13.99 4.48
N LEU A 70 -21.88 14.35 4.59
CA LEU A 70 -21.46 15.71 4.85
C LEU A 70 -21.84 16.63 3.69
N LEU A 71 -21.57 16.22 2.45
CA LEU A 71 -21.95 16.99 1.26
C LEU A 71 -23.46 17.13 1.10
N LEU A 72 -24.25 16.10 1.40
CA LEU A 72 -25.72 16.13 1.30
C LEU A 72 -26.40 16.80 2.51
N GLY A 73 -25.69 16.90 3.64
CA GLY A 73 -26.23 17.44 4.89
C GLY A 73 -27.18 16.45 5.57
N TYR A 74 -26.94 15.15 5.37
CA TYR A 74 -27.71 14.07 5.97
C TYR A 74 -27.19 13.78 7.38
N LYS A 75 -28.12 13.69 8.34
CA LYS A 75 -27.85 13.44 9.78
C LYS A 75 -26.59 14.17 10.31
N PRO A 76 -26.52 15.52 10.23
CA PRO A 76 -25.29 16.29 10.44
C PRO A 76 -24.61 16.03 11.79
N LYS A 77 -25.39 15.81 12.87
CA LYS A 77 -24.83 15.46 14.19
C LYS A 77 -24.04 14.16 14.14
N PHE A 78 -24.64 13.10 13.62
CA PHE A 78 -23.97 11.80 13.47
C PHE A 78 -22.73 11.94 12.60
N THR A 79 -22.88 12.54 11.42
CA THR A 79 -21.79 12.68 10.45
C THR A 79 -20.59 13.42 11.01
N ILE A 80 -20.79 14.58 11.64
CA ILE A 80 -19.67 15.38 12.16
C ILE A 80 -19.00 14.70 13.36
N TRP A 81 -19.76 14.08 14.26
CA TRP A 81 -19.19 13.34 15.39
C TRP A 81 -18.38 12.12 14.90
N SER A 82 -18.87 11.40 13.90
CA SER A 82 -18.14 10.28 13.30
C SER A 82 -16.87 10.75 12.57
N LEU A 83 -16.94 11.83 11.80
CA LEU A 83 -15.78 12.44 11.15
C LEU A 83 -14.73 12.91 12.16
N LEU A 84 -15.16 13.52 13.27
CA LEU A 84 -14.26 13.90 14.38
C LEU A 84 -13.58 12.69 15.00
N GLY A 85 -14.32 11.62 15.27
CA GLY A 85 -13.75 10.38 15.82
C GLY A 85 -12.72 9.77 14.88
N MET A 86 -13.05 9.66 13.58
CA MET A 86 -12.14 9.11 12.58
C MET A 86 -10.89 9.96 12.39
N ILE A 87 -11.03 11.29 12.27
CA ILE A 87 -9.86 12.13 12.03
C ILE A 87 -8.95 12.16 13.25
N VAL A 88 -9.50 12.17 14.48
CA VAL A 88 -8.68 12.09 15.71
C VAL A 88 -7.94 10.76 15.78
N PHE A 89 -8.60 9.65 15.44
CA PHE A 89 -7.98 8.34 15.38
C PHE A 89 -6.85 8.28 14.34
N PHE A 90 -7.09 8.72 13.10
CA PHE A 90 -6.05 8.76 12.06
C PHE A 90 -4.92 9.73 12.39
N THR A 91 -5.22 10.90 12.95
CA THR A 91 -4.22 11.86 13.44
C THR A 91 -3.31 11.22 14.49
N PHE A 92 -3.87 10.38 15.38
CA PHE A 92 -3.08 9.63 16.34
C PHE A 92 -2.16 8.60 15.66
N LEU A 93 -2.68 7.82 14.71
CA LEU A 93 -1.87 6.83 13.97
C LEU A 93 -0.76 7.50 13.15
N THR A 94 -1.06 8.58 12.43
CA THR A 94 -0.10 9.31 11.62
C THR A 94 0.97 9.98 12.48
N PHE A 95 0.58 10.54 13.64
CA PHE A 95 1.53 11.05 14.63
C PHE A 95 2.44 9.95 15.16
N TYR A 96 1.88 8.79 15.54
CA TYR A 96 2.65 7.66 16.05
C TYR A 96 3.70 7.21 15.02
N SER A 97 3.29 7.04 13.76
CA SER A 97 4.20 6.69 12.66
C SER A 97 5.29 7.74 12.46
N ALA A 98 4.95 9.03 12.52
CA ALA A 98 5.90 10.13 12.31
C ALA A 98 6.89 10.31 13.46
N TYR A 99 6.46 10.04 14.70
CA TYR A 99 7.29 10.21 15.89
C TYR A 99 8.21 9.02 16.17
N PHE A 100 7.71 7.79 15.97
CA PHE A 100 8.45 6.56 16.26
C PHE A 100 9.13 5.93 15.04
N ASP A 101 8.96 6.53 13.85
CA ASP A 101 9.50 6.07 12.57
C ASP A 101 9.18 4.58 12.27
N LYS A 102 7.95 4.18 12.56
CA LYS A 102 7.52 2.78 12.51
C LYS A 102 6.88 2.36 11.19
N VAL A 103 6.20 3.29 10.52
CA VAL A 103 5.48 3.01 9.26
C VAL A 103 5.77 4.15 8.29
N LYS A 104 6.41 3.84 7.16
CA LYS A 104 6.83 4.83 6.16
C LYS A 104 5.67 5.42 5.34
N ASP A 105 4.54 4.74 5.28
CA ASP A 105 3.33 5.18 4.57
C ASP A 105 2.07 4.88 5.38
N CYS A 106 1.34 5.94 5.76
CA CYS A 106 0.13 5.85 6.57
C CYS A 106 -1.11 5.32 5.82
N GLY A 107 -1.02 5.10 4.50
CA GLY A 107 -2.08 4.50 3.69
C GLY A 107 -3.31 5.39 3.46
N CYS A 108 -3.23 6.67 3.83
CA CYS A 108 -4.35 7.61 3.75
C CYS A 108 -4.90 7.80 2.32
N PHE A 109 -4.07 7.74 1.29
CA PHE A 109 -4.47 7.82 -0.11
C PHE A 109 -4.08 6.55 -0.89
N GLY A 110 -3.92 5.43 -0.19
CA GLY A 110 -3.38 4.21 -0.78
C GLY A 110 -2.09 4.46 -1.57
N ASP A 111 -1.89 3.69 -2.64
CA ASP A 111 -0.70 3.81 -3.50
C ASP A 111 -0.75 5.01 -4.46
N ALA A 112 -1.86 5.74 -4.56
CA ALA A 112 -1.99 6.87 -5.49
C ALA A 112 -1.15 8.09 -5.09
N LEU A 113 -0.99 8.33 -3.78
CA LEU A 113 -0.19 9.42 -3.24
C LEU A 113 0.53 8.96 -1.97
N LYS A 114 1.80 8.58 -2.12
CA LYS A 114 2.68 8.26 -1.00
C LYS A 114 3.10 9.55 -0.30
N LEU A 115 2.48 9.81 0.84
CA LEU A 115 2.81 10.93 1.71
C LEU A 115 3.75 10.45 2.82
N THR A 116 4.77 11.25 3.13
CA THR A 116 5.59 10.99 4.31
C THR A 116 4.73 11.03 5.59
N PRO A 117 5.17 10.40 6.69
CA PRO A 117 4.40 10.41 7.93
C PRO A 117 4.09 11.83 8.44
N TRP A 118 5.04 12.76 8.32
CA TRP A 118 4.84 14.16 8.72
C TRP A 118 3.87 14.93 7.81
N GLU A 119 3.88 14.68 6.50
CA GLU A 119 2.90 15.24 5.58
C GLU A 119 1.49 14.71 5.87
N SER A 120 1.38 13.40 6.12
CA SER A 120 0.12 12.75 6.48
C SER A 120 -0.46 13.33 7.78
N PHE A 121 0.36 13.48 8.82
CA PHE A 121 -0.03 14.08 10.10
C PHE A 121 -0.48 15.54 9.93
N THR A 122 0.27 16.34 9.18
CA THR A 122 -0.04 17.75 8.94
C THR A 122 -1.37 17.90 8.19
N LYS A 123 -1.60 17.07 7.18
CA LYS A 123 -2.86 17.03 6.43
C LYS A 123 -4.04 16.66 7.34
N ASP A 124 -3.88 15.68 8.23
CA ASP A 124 -4.93 15.30 9.17
C ASP A 124 -5.24 16.42 10.17
N LEU A 125 -4.23 17.16 10.63
CA LEU A 125 -4.42 18.34 11.50
C LEU A 125 -5.17 19.47 10.77
N ILE A 126 -4.86 19.73 9.50
CA ILE A 126 -5.59 20.70 8.67
C ILE A 126 -7.05 20.26 8.53
N LEU A 127 -7.30 18.99 8.21
CA LEU A 127 -8.65 18.43 8.14
C LEU A 127 -9.39 18.56 9.47
N LEU A 128 -8.73 18.29 10.59
CA LEU A 128 -9.30 18.46 11.93
C LEU A 128 -9.74 19.91 12.16
N VAL A 129 -8.94 20.91 11.78
CA VAL A 129 -9.33 22.33 11.89
C VAL A 129 -10.60 22.62 11.08
N PHE A 130 -10.68 22.14 9.84
CA PHE A 130 -11.88 22.32 9.02
C PHE A 130 -13.11 21.60 9.61
N ILE A 131 -12.93 20.41 10.17
CA ILE A 131 -14.01 19.66 10.83
C ILE A 131 -14.48 20.40 12.09
N LEU A 132 -13.58 21.00 12.87
CA LEU A 132 -13.92 21.81 14.04
C LEU A 132 -14.73 23.06 13.66
N ILE A 133 -14.41 23.72 12.55
CA ILE A 133 -15.21 24.82 11.99
C ILE A 133 -16.64 24.35 11.68
N ILE A 134 -16.79 23.18 11.04
CA ILE A 134 -18.10 22.60 10.74
C ILE A 134 -18.84 22.22 12.02
N PHE A 135 -18.14 21.67 13.02
CA PHE A 135 -18.69 21.28 14.31
C PHE A 135 -19.28 22.46 15.07
N LEU A 136 -18.51 23.56 15.23
CA LEU A 136 -19.00 24.80 15.84
C LEU A 136 -20.14 25.43 15.02
N GLY A 137 -20.08 25.25 13.70
CA GLY A 137 -21.03 25.76 12.74
C GLY A 137 -22.18 24.82 12.35
N ILE A 138 -22.42 23.74 13.11
CA ILE A 138 -23.31 22.63 12.71
C ILE A 138 -24.71 23.07 12.26
N LYS A 139 -25.25 24.14 12.85
CA LYS A 139 -26.53 24.76 12.49
C LYS A 139 -26.62 25.24 11.03
N HIS A 140 -25.49 25.45 10.38
CA HIS A 140 -25.41 25.88 8.98
C HIS A 140 -25.36 24.70 7.99
N VAL A 141 -25.20 23.46 8.46
CA VAL A 141 -25.24 22.25 7.62
C VAL A 141 -26.70 21.87 7.38
N LYS A 142 -27.28 22.44 6.32
CA LYS A 142 -28.65 22.15 5.90
C LYS A 142 -28.70 21.04 4.84
N PRO A 143 -29.74 20.18 4.88
CA PRO A 143 -29.98 19.17 3.86
C PRO A 143 -30.25 19.82 2.49
N ILE A 144 -29.74 19.21 1.43
CA ILE A 144 -29.93 19.67 0.05
C ILE A 144 -31.21 19.07 -0.57
N PHE A 145 -31.55 17.83 -0.18
CA PHE A 145 -32.74 17.12 -0.67
C PHE A 145 -33.80 16.90 0.41
N SER A 146 -34.95 16.37 0.01
CA SER A 146 -35.98 15.85 0.92
C SER A 146 -35.43 14.67 1.75
N LYS A 147 -36.05 14.40 2.91
CA LYS A 147 -35.61 13.30 3.80
C LYS A 147 -35.51 11.95 3.06
N ILE A 148 -36.50 11.64 2.22
CA ILE A 148 -36.52 10.40 1.45
C ILE A 148 -35.41 10.36 0.39
N GLY A 149 -35.18 11.48 -0.31
CA GLY A 149 -34.10 11.57 -1.30
C GLY A 149 -32.72 11.39 -0.66
N LEU A 150 -32.50 11.94 0.53
CA LEU A 150 -31.25 11.74 1.29
C LEU A 150 -31.07 10.28 1.74
N SER A 151 -32.12 9.64 2.25
CA SER A 151 -32.05 8.24 2.66
C SER A 151 -31.79 7.31 1.47
N ILE A 152 -32.44 7.55 0.32
CA ILE A 152 -32.19 6.79 -0.92
C ILE A 152 -30.74 6.99 -1.38
N ALA A 153 -30.27 8.23 -1.49
CA ALA A 153 -28.88 8.52 -1.87
C ALA A 153 -27.87 7.82 -0.94
N SER A 154 -28.14 7.84 0.36
CA SER A 154 -27.29 7.18 1.37
C SER A 154 -27.21 5.67 1.18
N VAL A 155 -28.36 5.01 0.95
CA VAL A 155 -28.42 3.57 0.72
C VAL A 155 -27.74 3.20 -0.60
N LEU A 156 -27.99 3.98 -1.67
CA LEU A 156 -27.34 3.77 -2.96
C LEU A 156 -25.82 3.91 -2.86
N THR A 157 -25.31 4.93 -2.18
CA THR A 157 -23.86 5.08 -1.94
C THR A 157 -23.30 3.88 -1.19
N PHE A 158 -23.97 3.45 -0.11
CA PHE A 158 -23.51 2.30 0.67
C PHE A 158 -23.46 1.01 -0.15
N VAL A 159 -24.54 0.70 -0.90
CA VAL A 159 -24.60 -0.48 -1.77
C VAL A 159 -23.57 -0.39 -2.90
N ALA A 160 -23.38 0.78 -3.51
CA ALA A 160 -22.37 0.99 -4.53
C ALA A 160 -20.96 0.74 -3.98
N CYS A 161 -20.64 1.27 -2.80
CA CYS A 161 -19.34 1.05 -2.17
C CYS A 161 -19.09 -0.42 -1.84
N LEU A 162 -20.10 -1.14 -1.30
CA LEU A 162 -19.96 -2.59 -1.03
C LEU A 162 -19.82 -3.40 -2.31
N SER A 163 -20.60 -3.09 -3.34
CA SER A 163 -20.52 -3.78 -4.64
C SER A 163 -19.16 -3.58 -5.30
N PHE A 164 -18.62 -2.35 -5.21
CA PHE A 164 -17.29 -2.04 -5.74
C PHE A 164 -16.18 -2.70 -4.91
N ALA A 165 -16.28 -2.72 -3.57
CA ALA A 165 -15.34 -3.45 -2.71
C ALA A 165 -15.31 -4.94 -3.04
N TYR A 166 -16.49 -5.55 -3.23
CA TYR A 166 -16.61 -6.95 -3.65
C TYR A 166 -15.95 -7.17 -5.01
N TYR A 167 -16.22 -6.29 -5.98
CA TYR A 167 -15.61 -6.36 -7.30
C TYR A 167 -14.09 -6.34 -7.24
N VAL A 168 -13.46 -5.36 -6.57
CA VAL A 168 -11.99 -5.24 -6.56
C VAL A 168 -11.30 -6.36 -5.77
N LEU A 169 -11.99 -6.97 -4.81
CA LEU A 169 -11.51 -8.15 -4.10
C LEU A 169 -11.60 -9.43 -4.93
N MET A 170 -12.45 -9.45 -5.96
CA MET A 170 -12.63 -10.60 -6.84
C MET A 170 -11.94 -10.42 -8.21
N HIS A 171 -11.59 -9.21 -8.63
CA HIS A 171 -11.13 -8.90 -10.00
C HIS A 171 -9.93 -7.93 -10.08
N LEU A 172 -9.13 -7.81 -9.01
CA LEU A 172 -8.09 -6.78 -8.84
C LEU A 172 -8.63 -5.33 -8.75
N PRO A 173 -7.82 -4.38 -8.24
CA PRO A 173 -8.16 -2.95 -8.28
C PRO A 173 -8.49 -2.47 -9.69
N ALA A 174 -9.57 -1.69 -9.83
CA ALA A 174 -10.01 -1.15 -11.12
C ALA A 174 -9.02 -0.14 -11.71
N ILE A 175 -8.28 0.57 -10.85
CA ILE A 175 -7.16 1.43 -11.22
C ILE A 175 -5.93 0.94 -10.47
N ASP A 176 -4.85 0.68 -11.18
CA ASP A 176 -3.59 0.30 -10.57
C ASP A 176 -2.68 1.52 -10.40
N PHE A 177 -2.40 1.91 -9.16
CA PHE A 177 -1.50 3.03 -8.85
C PHE A 177 -0.08 2.57 -8.48
N ARG A 178 0.18 1.26 -8.54
CA ARG A 178 1.44 0.67 -8.06
C ARG A 178 2.50 0.73 -9.16
N ALA A 179 3.76 0.60 -8.76
CA ALA A 179 4.90 0.57 -9.70
C ALA A 179 4.85 -0.61 -10.69
N TYR A 180 3.98 -1.59 -10.44
CA TYR A 180 3.76 -2.77 -11.27
C TYR A 180 2.49 -2.67 -12.14
N GLU A 181 1.96 -1.48 -12.41
CA GLU A 181 0.83 -1.33 -13.35
C GLU A 181 1.14 -1.91 -14.75
N VAL A 182 0.10 -2.32 -15.47
CA VAL A 182 0.25 -2.85 -16.84
C VAL A 182 0.91 -1.79 -17.74
N GLY A 183 1.91 -2.22 -18.52
CA GLY A 183 2.73 -1.38 -19.39
C GLY A 183 4.06 -0.91 -18.78
N LYS A 184 4.28 -1.10 -17.47
CA LYS A 184 5.58 -0.79 -16.83
C LYS A 184 6.58 -1.93 -17.00
N ASN A 185 7.87 -1.56 -17.01
CA ASN A 185 8.97 -2.51 -17.02
C ASN A 185 9.62 -2.61 -15.64
N ILE A 186 9.76 -3.85 -15.14
CA ILE A 186 10.30 -4.13 -13.81
C ILE A 186 11.79 -3.74 -13.73
N GLN A 187 12.58 -4.07 -14.75
CA GLN A 187 14.02 -3.74 -14.80
C GLN A 187 14.24 -2.23 -14.84
N GLU A 188 13.48 -1.51 -15.67
CA GLU A 188 13.54 -0.04 -15.71
C GLU A 188 13.10 0.57 -14.37
N GLY A 189 12.06 0.00 -13.74
CA GLY A 189 11.56 0.46 -12.45
C GLY A 189 12.52 0.23 -11.28
N MET A 190 13.48 -0.70 -11.41
CA MET A 190 14.58 -0.91 -10.46
C MET A 190 15.80 -0.02 -10.74
N SER A 191 15.89 0.56 -11.93
CA SER A 191 17.08 1.31 -12.34
C SER A 191 17.17 2.68 -11.67
N ILE A 192 18.41 3.09 -11.36
CA ILE A 192 18.74 4.42 -10.86
C ILE A 192 19.34 5.21 -12.04
N PRO A 193 18.71 6.32 -12.46
CA PRO A 193 19.27 7.16 -13.52
C PRO A 193 20.66 7.70 -13.16
N GLU A 194 21.55 7.86 -14.13
CA GLU A 194 22.94 8.33 -13.87
C GLU A 194 23.00 9.71 -13.20
N ASN A 195 22.01 10.58 -13.50
CA ASN A 195 21.89 11.93 -12.96
C ASN A 195 21.00 12.02 -11.72
N ALA A 196 20.62 10.88 -11.13
CA ALA A 196 19.71 10.84 -10.00
C ALA A 196 20.36 11.45 -8.74
N ALA A 197 19.55 12.11 -7.91
CA ALA A 197 20.00 12.69 -6.65
C ALA A 197 20.55 11.57 -5.75
N LYS A 198 21.77 11.74 -5.23
CA LYS A 198 22.38 10.79 -4.31
C LYS A 198 21.88 11.03 -2.88
N PRO A 199 21.78 9.99 -2.04
CA PRO A 199 21.44 10.17 -0.63
C PRO A 199 22.47 11.08 0.04
N LEU A 200 21.97 12.04 0.82
CA LEU A 200 22.78 12.97 1.59
C LEU A 200 22.77 12.51 3.05
N VAL A 201 23.86 11.86 3.46
CA VAL A 201 24.04 11.35 4.81
C VAL A 201 24.95 12.30 5.60
N GLU A 202 24.47 12.83 6.71
CA GLU A 202 25.26 13.59 7.67
C GLU A 202 25.97 12.62 8.62
N TYR A 203 27.29 12.72 8.69
CA TYR A 203 28.14 11.97 9.62
C TYR A 203 28.54 12.91 10.76
N LYS A 204 28.18 12.55 11.99
CA LYS A 204 28.56 13.26 13.21
C LYS A 204 29.66 12.48 13.91
N TRP A 205 30.89 12.89 13.66
CA TRP A 205 32.07 12.28 14.26
C TRP A 205 32.33 12.88 15.63
N LYS A 206 32.45 12.03 16.65
CA LYS A 206 32.74 12.43 18.03
C LYS A 206 34.23 12.20 18.29
N PHE A 207 34.91 13.24 18.76
CA PHE A 207 36.32 13.19 19.14
C PHE A 207 36.52 13.70 20.56
N ASN A 208 37.49 13.14 21.26
CA ASN A 208 38.03 13.71 22.48
C ASN A 208 39.20 14.62 22.11
N VAL A 209 38.99 15.93 22.15
CA VAL A 209 40.03 16.93 21.91
C VAL A 209 40.38 17.56 23.25
N ASN A 210 41.58 17.29 23.75
CA ASN A 210 42.09 17.84 25.02
C ASN A 210 41.17 17.59 26.24
N GLY A 211 40.55 16.41 26.33
CA GLY A 211 39.67 16.03 27.45
C GLY A 211 38.22 16.51 27.32
N LYS A 212 37.84 17.11 26.18
CA LYS A 212 36.45 17.52 25.88
C LYS A 212 35.94 16.80 24.65
N GLU A 213 34.70 16.34 24.74
CA GLU A 213 33.99 15.75 23.61
C GLU A 213 33.53 16.85 22.64
N GLU A 214 33.99 16.77 21.39
CA GLU A 214 33.59 17.64 20.29
C GLU A 214 32.99 16.84 19.13
N VAL A 215 31.98 17.41 18.45
CA VAL A 215 31.25 16.75 17.36
C VAL A 215 31.47 17.49 16.05
N PHE A 216 32.00 16.78 15.05
CA PHE A 216 32.29 17.30 13.71
C PHE A 216 31.32 16.70 12.70
N LYS A 217 30.71 17.55 11.88
CA LYS A 217 29.73 17.14 10.87
C LYS A 217 30.36 17.09 9.49
N THR A 218 30.25 15.97 8.79
CA THR A 218 30.65 15.83 7.39
C THR A 218 29.59 15.11 6.58
N ASN A 219 29.76 15.05 5.26
CA ASN A 219 28.89 14.31 4.33
C ASN A 219 29.52 12.98 3.87
N GLY A 220 30.33 12.35 4.73
CA GLY A 220 30.98 11.06 4.49
C GLY A 220 32.51 11.11 4.52
N SER A 221 33.11 12.29 4.38
CA SER A 221 34.55 12.46 4.55
C SER A 221 34.94 12.36 6.04
N TYR A 222 36.04 11.67 6.34
CA TYR A 222 36.59 11.66 7.69
C TYR A 222 37.18 13.05 8.01
N PRO A 223 36.80 13.71 9.13
CA PRO A 223 37.29 15.05 9.44
C PRO A 223 38.74 14.99 9.94
N SER A 224 39.57 15.93 9.46
CA SER A 224 40.95 16.06 9.95
C SER A 224 40.97 16.78 11.29
N VAL A 225 40.92 16.02 12.39
CA VAL A 225 40.92 16.52 13.77
C VAL A 225 42.04 15.84 14.57
N ASP A 226 42.77 16.63 15.35
CA ASP A 226 43.83 16.15 16.26
C ASP A 226 43.21 15.82 17.62
N GLY A 227 42.73 14.58 17.78
CA GLY A 227 42.06 14.07 18.98
C GLY A 227 41.70 12.60 18.87
N ASP A 228 41.35 11.97 20.00
CA ASP A 228 41.01 10.54 20.03
C ASP A 228 39.59 10.31 19.53
N TYR A 229 39.42 9.43 18.54
CA TYR A 229 38.10 9.09 18.00
C TYR A 229 37.24 8.33 19.03
N ILE A 230 36.02 8.82 19.25
CA ILE A 230 35.05 8.20 20.17
C ILE A 230 34.02 7.37 19.40
N GLY A 231 33.49 7.91 18.30
CA GLY A 231 32.40 7.26 17.56
C GLY A 231 31.84 8.12 16.42
N VAL A 232 30.98 7.54 15.60
CA VAL A 232 30.27 8.26 14.53
C VAL A 232 28.79 7.92 14.58
N ASP A 233 27.96 8.96 14.57
CA ASP A 233 26.52 8.82 14.37
C ASP A 233 26.18 9.27 12.96
N THR A 234 25.48 8.45 12.19
CA THR A 234 24.97 8.84 10.86
C THR A 234 23.51 9.24 10.94
N LYS A 235 23.14 10.25 10.16
CA LYS A 235 21.75 10.63 9.95
C LYS A 235 21.52 10.91 8.47
N THR A 236 20.66 10.13 7.83
CA THR A 236 20.19 10.44 6.47
C THR A 236 19.37 11.73 6.52
N ILE A 237 19.80 12.73 5.77
CA ILE A 237 19.13 14.03 5.63
C ILE A 237 18.20 14.00 4.42
N ASP A 238 18.64 13.35 3.34
CA ASP A 238 17.90 13.13 2.12
C ASP A 238 18.20 11.71 1.62
N GLU A 239 17.17 10.93 1.30
CA GLU A 239 17.30 9.58 0.73
C GLU A 239 17.75 9.64 -0.73
N GLY A 240 17.67 10.80 -1.39
CA GLY A 240 17.94 10.96 -2.80
C GLY A 240 16.85 10.31 -3.65
N TYR A 241 17.21 9.89 -4.87
CA TYR A 241 16.31 9.18 -5.75
C TYR A 241 16.15 7.74 -5.28
N ILE A 242 14.91 7.36 -5.01
CA ILE A 242 14.53 5.99 -4.68
C ILE A 242 13.84 5.40 -5.91
N PRO A 243 14.28 4.23 -6.44
CA PRO A 243 13.63 3.60 -7.57
C PRO A 243 12.17 3.21 -7.21
N PRO A 244 11.23 3.33 -8.16
CA PRO A 244 9.82 2.96 -7.94
C PRO A 244 9.63 1.50 -7.50
N ILE A 245 10.48 0.60 -7.99
CA ILE A 245 10.54 -0.81 -7.61
C ILE A 245 11.81 -1.03 -6.78
N GLN A 246 11.62 -1.54 -5.57
CA GLN A 246 12.69 -1.93 -4.65
C GLN A 246 12.49 -3.39 -4.29
N ASP A 247 13.60 -4.06 -3.95
CA ASP A 247 13.62 -5.39 -3.35
C ASP A 247 13.00 -6.51 -4.21
N PHE A 248 12.69 -6.25 -5.48
CA PHE A 248 12.24 -7.28 -6.40
C PHE A 248 13.43 -8.18 -6.77
N SER A 249 13.36 -9.42 -6.32
CA SER A 249 14.27 -10.48 -6.72
C SER A 249 13.50 -11.77 -7.04
N ILE A 250 14.10 -12.60 -7.88
CA ILE A 250 13.69 -13.97 -8.16
C ILE A 250 14.87 -14.84 -7.74
N GLU A 251 14.76 -15.40 -6.54
CA GLU A 251 15.85 -16.14 -5.91
C GLU A 251 15.59 -17.64 -5.97
N SER A 252 16.57 -18.38 -6.49
CA SER A 252 16.66 -19.82 -6.32
C SER A 252 17.32 -20.16 -4.98
N ASP A 253 17.56 -21.44 -4.69
CA ASP A 253 18.27 -21.83 -3.45
C ASP A 253 19.75 -21.43 -3.47
N GLU A 254 20.34 -21.18 -4.65
CA GLU A 254 21.77 -20.93 -4.82
C GLU A 254 22.08 -19.53 -5.35
N ASP A 255 21.27 -19.02 -6.30
CA ASP A 255 21.55 -17.80 -7.05
C ASP A 255 20.33 -16.88 -7.20
N ASP A 256 20.60 -15.58 -7.37
CA ASP A 256 19.65 -14.59 -7.89
C ASP A 256 19.55 -14.75 -9.42
N VAL A 257 18.37 -15.15 -9.89
CA VAL A 257 18.06 -15.42 -11.30
C VAL A 257 17.10 -14.37 -11.88
N THR A 258 16.99 -13.20 -11.25
CA THR A 258 16.09 -12.11 -11.64
C THR A 258 16.30 -11.69 -13.08
N GLN A 259 17.55 -11.39 -13.46
CA GLN A 259 17.86 -10.91 -14.81
C GLN A 259 17.53 -11.97 -15.86
N GLU A 260 17.83 -13.24 -15.59
CA GLU A 260 17.58 -14.34 -16.52
C GLU A 260 16.08 -14.45 -16.88
N PHE A 261 15.21 -14.33 -15.88
CA PHE A 261 13.76 -14.38 -16.10
C PHE A 261 13.23 -13.11 -16.73
N LEU A 262 13.65 -11.94 -16.24
CA LEU A 262 13.17 -10.67 -16.78
C LEU A 262 13.63 -10.43 -18.23
N GLU A 263 14.64 -11.14 -18.75
CA GLU A 263 15.01 -11.07 -20.18
C GLU A 263 14.14 -11.96 -21.10
N LYS A 264 13.29 -12.85 -20.56
CA LYS A 264 12.45 -13.75 -21.37
C LYS A 264 11.26 -13.03 -22.00
N GLU A 265 10.93 -13.37 -23.24
CA GLU A 265 9.82 -12.73 -23.99
C GLU A 265 8.42 -13.21 -23.57
N ASN A 266 8.31 -14.47 -23.16
CA ASN A 266 7.03 -15.10 -22.80
C ASN A 266 7.15 -15.68 -21.39
N LEU A 267 7.15 -14.82 -20.38
CA LEU A 267 7.22 -15.21 -18.98
C LEU A 267 5.85 -15.05 -18.32
N ILE A 268 5.40 -16.09 -17.64
CA ILE A 268 4.28 -16.06 -16.70
C ILE A 268 4.83 -16.23 -15.29
N ILE A 269 4.47 -15.28 -14.44
CA ILE A 269 4.71 -15.36 -13.00
C ILE A 269 3.38 -15.63 -12.31
N ILE A 270 3.29 -16.73 -11.56
CA ILE A 270 2.21 -17.02 -10.63
C ILE A 270 2.67 -16.56 -9.25
N ALA A 271 2.16 -15.42 -8.80
CA ALA A 271 2.58 -14.81 -7.55
C ALA A 271 1.67 -15.26 -6.40
N MET A 272 2.29 -15.80 -5.36
CA MET A 272 1.61 -16.24 -4.13
C MET A 272 2.42 -15.86 -2.90
N PHE A 273 2.03 -14.79 -2.21
CA PHE A 273 2.82 -14.27 -1.10
C PHE A 273 2.91 -15.27 0.06
N ASP A 274 1.85 -16.03 0.36
CA ASP A 274 1.88 -17.11 1.36
C ASP A 274 1.08 -18.30 0.82
N LEU A 275 1.77 -19.40 0.55
CA LEU A 275 1.18 -20.61 -0.03
C LEU A 275 0.09 -21.22 0.87
N ARG A 276 0.19 -21.02 2.19
CA ARG A 276 -0.79 -21.55 3.16
C ARG A 276 -2.07 -20.71 3.22
N LYS A 277 -2.03 -19.50 2.67
CA LYS A 277 -3.17 -18.56 2.59
C LYS A 277 -3.66 -18.40 1.15
N ALA A 278 -3.20 -19.24 0.23
CA ALA A 278 -3.64 -19.19 -1.16
C ALA A 278 -5.08 -19.71 -1.26
N GLU A 279 -5.88 -19.04 -2.07
CA GLU A 279 -7.29 -19.36 -2.28
C GLU A 279 -7.41 -20.70 -3.02
N GLN A 280 -8.12 -21.65 -2.41
CA GLN A 280 -8.24 -23.02 -2.90
C GLN A 280 -8.78 -23.06 -4.34
N GLU A 281 -9.86 -22.32 -4.63
CA GLU A 281 -10.45 -22.26 -5.97
C GLU A 281 -9.47 -21.72 -7.02
N GLY A 282 -8.56 -20.84 -6.62
CA GLY A 282 -7.49 -20.34 -7.48
C GLY A 282 -6.45 -21.41 -7.76
N LEU A 283 -6.01 -22.14 -6.73
CA LEU A 283 -5.04 -23.24 -6.83
C LEU A 283 -5.52 -24.36 -7.76
N GLU A 284 -6.81 -24.73 -7.66
CA GLU A 284 -7.43 -25.75 -8.50
C GLU A 284 -7.38 -25.40 -10.01
N LYS A 285 -7.33 -24.11 -10.36
CA LYS A 285 -7.23 -23.64 -11.75
C LYS A 285 -5.80 -23.62 -12.28
N LEU A 286 -4.79 -23.55 -11.40
CA LEU A 286 -3.40 -23.27 -11.80
C LEU A 286 -2.82 -24.33 -12.72
N LYS A 287 -3.06 -25.62 -12.45
CA LYS A 287 -2.51 -26.71 -13.27
C LYS A 287 -2.95 -26.61 -14.73
N ALA A 288 -4.26 -26.50 -14.95
CA ALA A 288 -4.81 -26.41 -16.29
C ALA A 288 -4.31 -25.15 -17.00
N PHE A 289 -4.19 -24.03 -16.28
CA PHE A 289 -3.64 -22.80 -16.82
C PHE A 289 -2.16 -22.92 -17.18
N SER A 290 -1.30 -23.42 -16.28
CA SER A 290 0.14 -23.53 -16.49
C SER A 290 0.45 -24.47 -17.65
N GLU A 291 -0.23 -25.61 -17.78
CA GLU A 291 -0.06 -26.50 -18.92
C GLU A 291 -0.41 -25.82 -20.26
N ARG A 292 -1.48 -25.01 -20.30
CA ARG A 292 -1.86 -24.25 -21.51
C ARG A 292 -0.80 -23.20 -21.86
N ALA A 293 -0.31 -22.47 -20.87
CA ALA A 293 0.74 -21.47 -21.05
C ALA A 293 2.03 -22.11 -21.56
N THR A 294 2.49 -23.19 -20.94
CA THR A 294 3.69 -23.93 -21.38
C THR A 294 3.52 -24.49 -22.80
N LYS A 295 2.36 -25.05 -23.15
CA LYS A 295 2.06 -25.51 -24.53
C LYS A 295 2.14 -24.40 -25.57
N LYS A 296 1.87 -23.15 -25.18
CA LYS A 296 1.99 -21.97 -26.04
C LYS A 296 3.39 -21.35 -26.05
N GLY A 297 4.36 -21.97 -25.37
CA GLY A 297 5.76 -21.54 -25.35
C GLY A 297 6.09 -20.52 -24.26
N TYR A 298 5.24 -20.36 -23.25
CA TYR A 298 5.57 -19.55 -22.08
C TYR A 298 6.44 -20.32 -21.10
N THR A 299 7.42 -19.63 -20.54
CA THR A 299 8.07 -20.05 -19.29
C THR A 299 7.14 -19.68 -18.14
N VAL A 300 6.78 -20.65 -17.29
CA VAL A 300 5.90 -20.44 -16.14
C VAL A 300 6.70 -20.67 -14.88
N ILE A 301 6.67 -19.71 -13.96
CA ILE A 301 7.30 -19.81 -12.64
C ILE A 301 6.33 -19.36 -11.54
N GLY A 302 6.54 -19.87 -10.33
CA GLY A 302 5.89 -19.37 -9.13
C GLY A 302 6.81 -18.43 -8.35
N LEU A 303 6.27 -17.35 -7.79
CA LEU A 303 6.96 -16.52 -6.80
C LEU A 303 6.26 -16.62 -5.44
N THR A 304 7.03 -16.84 -4.38
CA THR A 304 6.51 -16.91 -3.01
C THR A 304 7.54 -16.48 -1.97
N SER A 305 7.09 -16.02 -0.79
CA SER A 305 7.96 -15.88 0.39
C SER A 305 7.93 -17.13 1.30
N SER A 306 7.18 -18.17 0.91
CA SER A 306 7.04 -19.40 1.68
C SER A 306 8.27 -20.31 1.57
N GLY A 307 8.55 -21.06 2.65
CA GLY A 307 9.69 -21.98 2.71
C GLY A 307 9.51 -23.26 1.88
N ALA A 308 10.60 -24.03 1.76
CA ALA A 308 10.70 -25.23 0.91
C ALA A 308 9.59 -26.27 1.17
N ASP A 309 9.24 -26.55 2.43
CA ASP A 309 8.21 -27.53 2.77
C ASP A 309 6.84 -27.16 2.18
N ALA A 310 6.46 -25.88 2.28
CA ALA A 310 5.19 -25.40 1.72
C ALA A 310 5.20 -25.43 0.18
N LYS A 311 6.35 -25.13 -0.45
CA LYS A 311 6.53 -25.25 -1.91
C LYS A 311 6.34 -26.70 -2.36
N ALA A 312 6.98 -27.65 -1.68
CA ALA A 312 6.88 -29.07 -2.01
C ALA A 312 5.45 -29.60 -1.83
N GLN A 313 4.82 -29.25 -0.70
CA GLN A 313 3.45 -29.64 -0.40
C GLN A 313 2.47 -29.13 -1.44
N ILE A 314 2.50 -27.83 -1.78
CA ILE A 314 1.52 -27.27 -2.72
C ILE A 314 1.70 -27.83 -4.15
N LYS A 315 2.94 -28.14 -4.55
CA LYS A 315 3.22 -28.80 -5.83
C LYS A 315 2.61 -30.21 -5.87
N ASP A 316 2.71 -30.96 -4.79
CA ASP A 316 2.15 -32.32 -4.70
C ASP A 316 0.61 -32.27 -4.67
N ASP A 317 0.04 -31.47 -3.76
CA ASP A 317 -1.41 -31.36 -3.53
C ASP A 317 -2.18 -30.94 -4.79
N TYR A 318 -1.62 -30.04 -5.61
CA TYR A 318 -2.26 -29.51 -6.82
C TYR A 318 -1.61 -29.97 -8.13
N HIS A 319 -0.62 -30.86 -8.06
CA HIS A 319 0.12 -31.39 -9.21
C HIS A 319 0.65 -30.29 -10.15
N LEU A 320 1.39 -29.33 -9.58
CA LEU A 320 1.93 -28.18 -10.29
C LEU A 320 3.29 -28.49 -10.91
N ASP A 321 3.42 -28.28 -12.22
CA ASP A 321 4.62 -28.64 -13.01
C ASP A 321 5.67 -27.52 -13.12
N PHE A 322 5.49 -26.41 -12.41
CA PHE A 322 6.42 -25.27 -12.41
C PHE A 322 7.17 -25.14 -11.09
N GLU A 323 8.31 -24.46 -11.13
CA GLU A 323 9.16 -24.23 -9.96
C GLU A 323 8.82 -22.93 -9.22
N PHE A 324 9.06 -22.95 -7.90
CA PHE A 324 8.82 -21.82 -7.00
C PHE A 324 10.13 -21.14 -6.59
N TYR A 325 10.25 -19.87 -6.92
CA TYR A 325 11.35 -19.01 -6.53
C TYR A 325 10.95 -18.14 -5.33
N LEU A 326 11.95 -17.79 -4.53
CA LEU A 326 11.79 -16.91 -3.38
C LEU A 326 11.71 -15.45 -3.85
N CYS A 327 10.80 -14.69 -3.25
CA CYS A 327 10.67 -13.25 -3.41
C CYS A 327 10.05 -12.66 -2.13
N ASP A 328 10.35 -11.40 -1.80
CA ASP A 328 9.83 -10.75 -0.61
C ASP A 328 8.29 -10.69 -0.57
N GLU A 329 7.70 -10.90 0.61
CA GLU A 329 6.25 -10.95 0.80
C GLU A 329 5.57 -9.63 0.43
N LYS A 330 6.18 -8.48 0.81
CA LYS A 330 5.63 -7.15 0.51
C LYS A 330 5.72 -6.87 -0.98
N VAL A 331 6.79 -7.30 -1.63
CA VAL A 331 6.93 -7.22 -3.08
C VAL A 331 5.81 -7.99 -3.77
N ILE A 332 5.62 -9.27 -3.44
CA ILE A 332 4.57 -10.10 -4.07
C ILE A 332 3.18 -9.50 -3.86
N LYS A 333 2.86 -9.10 -2.62
CA LYS A 333 1.61 -8.40 -2.29
C LYS A 333 1.42 -7.14 -3.13
N THR A 334 2.49 -6.44 -3.48
CA THR A 334 2.46 -5.20 -4.25
C THR A 334 2.34 -5.45 -5.75
N ILE A 335 2.89 -6.54 -6.29
CA ILE A 335 2.80 -6.84 -7.73
C ILE A 335 1.34 -7.10 -8.14
N VAL A 336 0.66 -7.95 -7.37
CA VAL A 336 -0.71 -8.40 -7.68
C VAL A 336 -1.50 -8.57 -6.38
N ARG A 337 -2.69 -7.95 -6.30
CA ARG A 337 -3.56 -8.00 -5.10
C ARG A 337 -4.36 -9.30 -5.08
N SER A 338 -3.66 -10.43 -5.23
CA SER A 338 -4.29 -11.75 -5.25
C SER A 338 -3.30 -12.84 -4.81
N ASN A 339 -3.83 -13.97 -4.36
CA ASN A 339 -3.07 -15.11 -3.86
C ASN A 339 -3.84 -16.41 -4.18
N PRO A 340 -3.68 -17.02 -5.37
CA PRO A 340 -2.73 -16.68 -6.42
C PRO A 340 -3.15 -15.51 -7.31
N GLY A 341 -2.18 -14.73 -7.79
CA GLY A 341 -2.35 -13.79 -8.90
C GLY A 341 -1.39 -14.13 -10.05
N VAL A 342 -1.76 -13.80 -11.29
CA VAL A 342 -0.95 -14.14 -12.47
C VAL A 342 -0.48 -12.87 -13.17
N ILE A 343 0.79 -12.83 -13.55
CA ILE A 343 1.40 -11.72 -14.30
C ILE A 343 2.02 -12.28 -15.58
N LYS A 344 1.66 -11.68 -16.71
CA LYS A 344 2.30 -11.91 -18.01
C LYS A 344 3.36 -10.84 -18.26
N LEU A 345 4.57 -11.29 -18.54
CA LEU A 345 5.74 -10.45 -18.79
C LEU A 345 6.34 -10.72 -20.17
N ASN A 346 6.88 -9.67 -20.78
CA ASN A 346 7.75 -9.74 -21.94
C ASN A 346 8.95 -8.81 -21.74
N LYS A 347 10.14 -9.40 -21.62
CA LYS A 347 11.40 -8.68 -21.35
C LYS A 347 11.26 -7.69 -20.18
N GLY A 348 10.67 -8.17 -19.08
CA GLY A 348 10.42 -7.40 -17.86
C GLY A 348 9.23 -6.45 -17.92
N THR A 349 8.60 -6.29 -19.09
CA THR A 349 7.42 -5.43 -19.27
C THR A 349 6.16 -6.19 -18.91
N ILE A 350 5.34 -5.61 -18.03
CA ILE A 350 4.05 -6.16 -17.60
C ILE A 350 3.03 -5.99 -18.73
N ILE A 351 2.65 -7.08 -19.35
CA ILE A 351 1.69 -7.10 -20.46
C ILE A 351 0.26 -7.24 -19.95
N GLN A 352 0.05 -8.09 -18.94
CA GLN A 352 -1.26 -8.35 -18.36
C GLN A 352 -1.12 -8.86 -16.93
N LYS A 353 -2.13 -8.62 -16.10
CA LYS A 353 -2.22 -9.15 -14.74
C LYS A 353 -3.65 -9.54 -14.44
N GLU A 354 -3.84 -10.72 -13.86
CA GLU A 354 -5.17 -11.22 -13.56
C GLU A 354 -5.28 -11.75 -12.13
N HIS A 355 -6.47 -11.57 -11.56
CA HIS A 355 -6.89 -12.32 -10.37
C HIS A 355 -7.06 -13.79 -10.75
N TRP A 356 -7.01 -14.71 -9.78
CA TRP A 356 -7.32 -16.13 -10.05
C TRP A 356 -8.76 -16.37 -10.54
N ASN A 357 -9.67 -15.42 -10.30
CA ASN A 357 -11.02 -15.46 -10.88
C ASN A 357 -11.01 -15.28 -12.39
N ASP A 358 -10.10 -14.44 -12.88
CA ASP A 358 -10.02 -13.96 -14.26
C ASP A 358 -8.84 -14.58 -15.01
N ILE A 359 -8.26 -15.66 -14.47
CA ILE A 359 -7.09 -16.33 -15.05
C ILE A 359 -7.30 -16.81 -16.48
N ASP A 360 -8.55 -17.07 -16.87
CA ASP A 360 -8.92 -17.49 -18.22
C ASP A 360 -9.01 -16.31 -19.21
N ASP A 361 -9.08 -15.06 -18.72
CA ASP A 361 -9.04 -13.84 -19.53
C ASP A 361 -7.60 -13.46 -19.94
N LEU A 362 -6.59 -14.16 -19.39
CA LEU A 362 -5.20 -13.94 -19.73
C LEU A 362 -4.91 -14.40 -21.17
N GLU A 363 -4.50 -13.45 -22.01
CA GLU A 363 -4.21 -13.71 -23.41
C GLU A 363 -2.85 -14.42 -23.55
N LEU A 364 -2.89 -15.75 -23.74
CA LEU A 364 -1.69 -16.56 -23.98
C LEU A 364 -1.32 -16.61 -25.47
#